data_AF-A0A955VTV7-F1
#
_entry.id   AF-A0A955VTV7-F1
#
_cell.length_a   1.000
_cell.length_b   1.000
_cell.length_c   1.000
_cell.angle_alpha   90.00
_cell.angle_beta   90.00
_cell.angle_gamma   90.00
#
_symmetry.space_group_name_H-M   'P 1'
#
loop_
_entity.id
_entity.type
_entity.pdbx_description
1 polymer ?
#
loop_
_entity_poly.entity_id
_entity_poly.type
_entity_poly.pdbx_seq_one_letter_code
_entity_poly.pdbx_strand_id
1 'polypeptide(L)'
;MTRALATLGLCWIALACTSPPPAPPAGTPLVDDLGRSVVVPARPARVLSLAPSNTEWVFALGAGDRLVGRTDACDAPPEAARVPSVGGLFPPELERILLTRPDLVLMIEG
;
A
#
# COMPACT_ATOMS: atom_id res chain seq x y z
N MET A 1 11.73 -64.59 8.18
CA MET A 1 12.61 -63.76 9.02
C MET A 1 13.04 -62.56 8.19
N THR A 2 12.75 -61.34 8.69
CA THR A 2 13.43 -60.05 8.43
C THR A 2 13.60 -59.62 6.96
N ARG A 3 12.92 -58.59 6.44
CA ARG A 3 13.20 -57.17 6.74
C ARG A 3 12.08 -56.27 6.18
N ALA A 4 11.10 -55.95 7.01
CA ALA A 4 10.42 -54.66 6.97
C ALA A 4 11.26 -53.67 7.80
N LEU A 5 10.99 -52.37 7.68
CA LEU A 5 11.68 -51.23 8.33
C LEU A 5 12.94 -50.73 7.60
N ALA A 6 12.81 -49.62 6.87
CA ALA A 6 13.79 -48.51 6.92
C ALA A 6 13.49 -47.33 5.95
N THR A 7 12.23 -46.98 5.64
CA THR A 7 11.97 -45.79 4.78
C THR A 7 10.93 -44.79 5.32
N LEU A 8 10.32 -45.04 6.48
CA LEU A 8 9.28 -44.17 7.04
C LEU A 8 9.80 -43.07 8.00
N GLY A 9 11.11 -43.00 8.27
CA GLY A 9 11.66 -42.16 9.35
C GLY A 9 12.07 -40.73 8.98
N LEU A 10 12.15 -40.36 7.69
CA LEU A 10 12.81 -39.11 7.30
C LEU A 10 11.88 -38.02 6.71
N CYS A 11 10.58 -38.29 6.56
CA CYS A 11 9.63 -37.31 5.99
C CYS A 11 8.84 -36.53 7.06
N TRP A 12 8.98 -36.86 8.35
CA TRP A 12 8.17 -36.27 9.42
C TRP A 12 8.74 -35.00 10.05
N ILE A 13 10.01 -34.65 9.81
CA ILE A 13 10.66 -33.53 10.54
C ILE A 13 10.56 -32.20 9.76
N ALA A 14 10.20 -32.21 8.48
CA ALA A 14 10.16 -30.99 7.66
C ALA A 14 8.83 -30.21 7.69
N LEU A 15 7.76 -30.74 8.30
CA LEU A 15 6.42 -30.11 8.29
C LEU A 15 6.14 -29.18 9.48
N ALA A 16 7.04 -29.06 10.46
CA ALA A 16 6.67 -28.52 11.77
C ALA A 16 6.77 -26.99 11.93
N CYS A 17 7.35 -26.24 10.98
CA CYS A 17 7.48 -24.77 11.11
C CYS A 17 7.31 -24.05 9.76
N THR A 18 6.09 -24.02 9.24
CA THR A 18 5.70 -22.94 8.32
C THR A 18 4.47 -22.26 8.92
N SER A 19 4.69 -21.42 9.93
CA SER A 19 3.66 -20.49 10.37
C SER A 19 3.41 -19.49 9.23
N PRO A 20 2.15 -19.25 8.82
CA PRO A 20 1.87 -18.19 7.86
C PRO A 20 2.39 -16.85 8.42
N PRO A 21 2.91 -15.96 7.56
CA PRO A 21 3.34 -14.64 8.02
C PRO A 21 2.19 -13.96 8.76
N PRO A 22 2.47 -13.20 9.84
CA PRO A 22 1.43 -12.50 10.59
C PRO A 22 0.62 -11.64 9.61
N ALA A 23 -0.70 -11.79 9.65
CA ALA A 23 -1.59 -10.98 8.83
C ALA A 23 -1.32 -9.49 9.10
N PRO A 24 -1.29 -8.63 8.07
CA PRO A 24 -1.14 -7.20 8.28
C PRO A 24 -2.22 -6.71 9.24
N PRO A 25 -1.91 -5.75 10.13
CA PRO A 25 -2.88 -5.23 11.08
C PRO A 25 -4.12 -4.75 10.31
N ALA A 26 -5.28 -5.24 10.74
CA ALA A 26 -6.57 -4.88 10.15
C ALA A 26 -6.71 -3.35 10.13
N GLY A 27 -7.25 -2.80 9.04
CA GLY A 27 -7.47 -1.37 8.93
C GLY A 27 -8.44 -0.84 10.00
N THR A 28 -8.38 0.47 10.24
CA THR A 28 -9.28 1.16 11.18
C THR A 28 -10.44 1.77 10.39
N PRO A 29 -11.71 1.47 10.76
CA PRO A 29 -12.84 2.16 10.16
C PRO A 29 -12.84 3.63 10.58
N LEU A 30 -13.03 4.51 9.61
CA LEU A 30 -13.07 5.96 9.73
C LEU A 30 -14.27 6.49 8.94
N VAL A 31 -14.84 7.60 9.39
CA VAL A 31 -15.73 8.43 8.56
C VAL A 31 -14.90 9.60 8.02
N ASP A 32 -14.82 9.75 6.70
CA ASP A 32 -14.11 10.87 6.09
C ASP A 32 -14.93 12.17 6.10
N ASP A 33 -14.36 13.25 5.57
CA ASP A 33 -14.96 14.58 5.49
C ASP A 33 -16.24 14.62 4.62
N LEU A 34 -16.39 13.68 3.69
CA LEU A 34 -17.59 13.48 2.88
C LEU A 34 -18.63 12.57 3.55
N GLY A 35 -18.41 12.14 4.80
CA GLY A 35 -19.32 11.28 5.55
C GLY A 35 -19.30 9.80 5.11
N ARG A 36 -18.29 9.38 4.35
CA ARG A 36 -18.16 7.99 3.86
C ARG A 36 -17.47 7.13 4.90
N SER A 37 -17.98 5.92 5.12
CA SER A 37 -17.28 4.92 5.93
C SER A 37 -16.19 4.24 5.10
N VAL A 38 -14.94 4.46 5.48
CA VAL A 38 -13.74 3.93 4.82
C VAL A 38 -12.89 3.15 5.81
N VAL A 39 -12.24 2.09 5.34
CA VAL A 39 -11.28 1.33 6.15
C VAL A 39 -9.87 1.75 5.76
N VAL A 40 -9.18 2.45 6.65
CA VAL A 40 -7.81 2.91 6.41
C VAL A 40 -6.84 1.83 6.90
N PRO A 41 -5.90 1.33 6.08
CA PRO A 41 -4.89 0.38 6.54
C PRO A 41 -4.15 0.92 7.76
N ALA A 42 -3.91 0.09 8.79
CA ALA A 42 -3.21 0.54 9.99
C ALA A 42 -1.76 0.99 9.69
N ARG A 43 -1.17 0.50 8.60
CA ARG A 43 0.13 0.93 8.08
C ARG A 43 0.10 0.98 6.56
N PRO A 44 -0.37 2.08 5.95
CA PRO A 44 -0.34 2.24 4.49
C PRO A 44 1.10 2.22 4.01
N ALA A 45 1.38 1.44 2.97
CA ALA A 45 2.71 1.26 2.39
C ALA A 45 2.80 1.76 0.94
N ARG A 46 1.67 1.98 0.28
CA ARG A 46 1.57 2.41 -1.13
C ARG A 46 0.53 3.52 -1.26
N VAL A 47 0.95 4.73 -0.92
CA VAL A 47 0.07 5.90 -0.90
C VAL A 47 0.08 6.59 -2.26
N LEU A 48 -1.09 6.94 -2.76
CA LEU A 48 -1.23 7.77 -3.96
C LEU A 48 -1.88 9.10 -3.58
N SER A 49 -1.28 10.21 -4.01
CA SER A 49 -1.77 11.56 -3.73
C SER A 49 -2.39 12.20 -4.97
N LEU A 50 -3.63 12.68 -4.85
CA LEU A 50 -4.37 13.36 -5.90
C LEU A 50 -4.50 14.87 -5.69
N ALA A 51 -3.76 15.47 -4.76
CA ALA A 51 -3.79 16.90 -4.51
C ALA A 51 -2.43 17.45 -4.03
N PRO A 52 -2.05 18.69 -4.41
CA PRO A 52 -0.79 19.29 -3.97
C PRO A 52 -0.66 19.31 -2.43
N SER A 53 -1.70 19.77 -1.74
CA SER A 53 -1.75 19.81 -0.27
C SER A 53 -1.53 18.43 0.37
N ASN A 54 -2.13 17.38 -0.18
CA ASN A 54 -1.95 16.01 0.32
C ASN A 54 -0.50 15.55 0.15
N THR A 55 0.11 15.86 -0.99
CA THR A 55 1.51 15.52 -1.27
C THR A 55 2.44 16.20 -0.27
N GLU A 56 2.25 17.50 -0.05
CA GLU A 56 3.03 18.28 0.91
C GLU A 56 2.91 17.70 2.33
N TRP A 57 1.69 17.35 2.78
CA TRP A 57 1.49 16.72 4.09
C TRP A 57 2.21 15.37 4.21
N VAL A 58 2.18 14.53 3.18
CA VAL A 58 2.88 13.23 3.20
C VAL A 58 4.39 13.42 3.37
N PHE A 59 4.98 14.39 2.66
CA PHE A 59 6.40 14.71 2.83
C PHE A 59 6.70 15.35 4.20
N ALA A 60 5.85 16.27 4.67
CA ALA A 60 6.01 16.90 5.99
C ALA A 60 5.98 15.87 7.14
N LEU A 61 5.22 14.79 6.99
CA LEU A 61 5.17 13.67 7.93
C LEU A 61 6.34 12.67 7.79
N GLY A 62 7.28 12.91 6.87
CA GLY A 62 8.42 12.03 6.61
C GLY A 62 8.04 10.72 5.92
N ALA A 63 6.89 10.66 5.25
CA ALA A 63 6.34 9.46 4.61
C ALA A 63 6.40 9.51 3.07
N GLY A 64 7.21 10.42 2.51
CA GLY A 64 7.35 10.58 1.05
C GLY A 64 7.85 9.32 0.32
N ASP A 65 8.58 8.45 1.02
CA ASP A 65 9.04 7.14 0.53
C ASP A 65 7.88 6.17 0.23
N ARG A 66 6.69 6.42 0.78
CA ARG A 66 5.48 5.60 0.56
C ARG A 66 4.66 6.06 -0.63
N LEU A 67 4.99 7.21 -1.24
CA LEU A 67 4.25 7.70 -2.39
C LEU A 67 4.59 6.88 -3.63
N VAL A 68 3.57 6.22 -4.18
CA VAL A 68 3.66 5.43 -5.43
C VAL A 68 3.10 6.15 -6.63
N GLY A 69 2.42 7.28 -6.42
CA GLY A 69 1.85 8.10 -7.48
C GLY A 69 1.44 9.49 -6.99
N ARG A 70 1.53 10.46 -7.90
CA ARG A 70 1.11 11.85 -7.71
C ARG A 70 0.48 12.41 -9.00
N THR A 71 -0.20 13.55 -8.96
CA THR A 71 -0.68 14.22 -10.20
C THR A 71 0.36 15.18 -10.76
N ASP A 72 0.17 15.69 -11.98
CA ASP A 72 1.07 16.66 -12.60
C ASP A 72 1.22 17.97 -11.83
N ALA A 73 0.24 18.32 -11.01
CA ALA A 73 0.28 19.50 -10.13
C ALA A 73 1.00 19.27 -8.78
N CYS A 74 1.41 18.03 -8.48
CA CYS A 74 2.00 17.67 -7.19
C CYS A 74 3.54 17.59 -7.29
N ASP A 75 4.20 18.73 -7.39
CA ASP A 75 5.65 18.86 -7.62
C ASP A 75 6.44 19.42 -6.44
N ALA A 76 5.75 19.74 -5.33
CA ALA A 76 6.34 20.22 -4.08
C ALA A 76 6.24 19.18 -2.94
N PRO A 77 7.27 19.08 -2.07
CA PRO A 77 8.61 19.65 -2.20
C PRO A 77 9.39 19.06 -3.41
N PRO A 78 10.57 19.57 -3.81
CA PRO A 78 11.24 19.16 -5.05
C PRO A 78 11.47 17.65 -5.22
N GLU A 79 11.58 16.91 -4.13
CA GLU A 79 11.66 15.45 -4.12
C GLU A 79 10.36 14.76 -4.58
N ALA A 80 9.19 15.39 -4.42
CA ALA A 80 7.90 14.91 -4.90
C ALA A 80 7.86 14.74 -6.43
N ALA A 81 8.58 15.60 -7.16
CA ALA A 81 8.69 15.52 -8.62
C ALA A 81 9.29 14.19 -9.12
N ARG A 82 10.00 13.45 -8.25
CA ARG A 82 10.55 12.11 -8.55
C ARG A 82 9.51 10.99 -8.47
N VAL A 83 8.38 11.23 -7.82
CA VAL A 83 7.27 10.27 -7.72
C VAL A 83 6.56 10.20 -9.08
N PRO A 84 6.21 9.00 -9.58
CA PRO A 84 5.51 8.85 -10.85
C PRO A 84 4.22 9.66 -10.95
N SER A 85 3.99 10.31 -12.11
CA SER A 85 2.73 10.96 -12.40
C SER A 85 1.65 9.97 -12.84
N VAL A 86 0.43 10.18 -12.35
CA VAL A 86 -0.82 9.57 -12.84
C VAL A 86 -1.67 10.54 -13.67
N GLY A 87 -1.06 11.59 -14.22
CA GLY A 87 -1.69 12.55 -15.11
C GLY A 87 -2.26 13.77 -14.39
N GLY A 88 -3.31 14.36 -14.99
CA GLY A 88 -3.92 15.61 -14.55
C GLY A 88 -4.54 15.56 -13.15
N LEU A 89 -4.84 16.72 -12.59
CA LEU A 89 -5.46 16.85 -11.27
C LEU A 89 -6.95 16.48 -11.30
N PHE A 90 -7.68 16.98 -12.30
CA PHE A 90 -9.12 16.74 -12.48
C PHE A 90 -9.46 16.61 -13.98
N PRO A 91 -9.77 15.40 -14.48
CA PRO A 91 -9.64 14.10 -13.81
C PRO A 91 -8.20 13.55 -13.87
N PRO A 92 -7.79 12.71 -12.91
CA PRO A 92 -6.59 11.89 -13.04
C PRO A 92 -6.82 10.70 -13.99
N GLU A 93 -5.73 10.13 -14.52
CA GLU A 93 -5.78 9.00 -15.45
C GLU A 93 -5.95 7.67 -14.69
N LEU A 94 -7.17 7.11 -14.72
CA LEU A 94 -7.56 5.94 -13.93
C LEU A 94 -6.68 4.71 -14.21
N GLU A 95 -6.35 4.45 -15.47
CA GLU A 95 -5.50 3.32 -15.86
C GLU A 95 -4.13 3.39 -15.20
N ARG A 96 -3.57 4.60 -15.07
CA ARG A 96 -2.28 4.81 -14.41
C ARG A 96 -2.39 4.62 -12.91
N ILE A 97 -3.47 5.09 -12.29
CA ILE A 97 -3.77 4.81 -10.88
C ILE A 97 -3.77 3.30 -10.63
N LEU A 98 -4.49 2.52 -11.45
CA LEU A 98 -4.58 1.07 -11.29
C LEU A 98 -3.22 0.37 -11.41
N LEU A 99 -2.36 0.82 -12.33
CA LEU A 99 -1.00 0.29 -12.49
C LEU A 99 -0.10 0.55 -11.27
N THR A 100 -0.34 1.65 -10.54
CA THR A 100 0.41 1.94 -9.31
C THR A 100 0.02 1.05 -8.13
N ARG A 101 -1.10 0.31 -8.18
CA ARG A 101 -1.57 -0.59 -7.10
C ARG A 101 -1.48 0.06 -5.70
N PRO A 102 -2.14 1.20 -5.46
CA PRO A 102 -2.09 1.85 -4.16
C PRO A 102 -2.91 1.06 -3.12
N ASP A 103 -2.55 1.19 -1.85
CA ASP A 103 -3.34 0.70 -0.70
C ASP A 103 -4.07 1.82 0.04
N LEU A 104 -3.74 3.09 -0.26
CA LEU A 104 -4.41 4.28 0.20
C LEU A 104 -4.36 5.37 -0.88
N VAL A 105 -5.50 6.01 -1.15
CA VAL A 105 -5.59 7.17 -2.05
C VAL A 105 -6.03 8.39 -1.25
N LEU A 106 -5.25 9.46 -1.31
CA LEU A 106 -5.56 10.74 -0.68
C LEU A 106 -6.08 11.71 -1.73
N MET A 107 -7.31 12.17 -1.56
CA MET A 107 -7.96 13.13 -2.44
C MET A 107 -8.52 14.30 -1.63
N ILE A 108 -8.91 15.37 -2.33
CA ILE A 108 -9.70 16.47 -1.78
C ILE A 108 -11.08 16.43 -2.45
N GLU A 109 -12.07 17.06 -1.83
CA GLU A 109 -13.33 17.36 -2.52
C GLU A 109 -13.03 18.22 -3.77
N GLY A 110 -13.71 17.91 -4.87
CA GLY A 110 -13.60 18.60 -6.16
C GLY A 110 -14.94 19.11 -6.63
#